data_AF-A0A1B2DT62-F1
#
_entry.id   AF-A0A1B2DT62-F1
#
_cell.length_a   1.000
_cell.length_b   1.000
_cell.length_c   1.000
_cell.angle_alpha   90.00
_cell.angle_beta   90.00
_cell.angle_gamma   90.00
#
_symmetry.space_group_name_H-M   'P 1'
#
loop_
_entity.id
_entity.type
_entity.pdbx_description
1 polymer ?
#
loop_
_entity_poly.entity_id
_entity_poly.type
_entity_poly.pdbx_seq_one_letter_code
_entity_poly.pdbx_strand_id
1 'polypeptide(L)'
;MRDGHRHKDKRGHGEHGEHRGHGHHHKHGVQAQTFRRGRALAFLESLNVKRSTLQRQLDEPEFESIKQVISGELKATDTIIQEFIHVFQLYDLTHDSPITEEKSSGDNNDGDDEANPPIENS
;
A
#
# COMPACT_ATOMS: atom_id res chain seq x y z
N MET A 1 43.19 22.05 -70.46
CA MET A 1 42.43 20.86 -70.00
C MET A 1 42.10 21.16 -68.53
N ARG A 2 40.97 21.82 -68.19
CA ARG A 2 39.55 21.38 -68.22
C ARG A 2 39.35 20.25 -67.20
N ASP A 3 38.53 20.25 -66.14
CA ASP A 3 37.48 21.07 -65.49
C ASP A 3 37.47 20.63 -63.99
N GLY A 4 37.06 21.36 -62.95
CA GLY A 4 36.24 22.57 -62.90
C GLY A 4 34.76 22.31 -62.60
N HIS A 5 34.37 21.42 -61.67
CA HIS A 5 32.95 21.24 -61.31
C HIS A 5 32.53 21.95 -60.02
N ARG A 6 32.01 23.18 -60.21
CA ARG A 6 31.03 23.85 -59.37
C ARG A 6 29.62 23.51 -59.89
N HIS A 7 28.71 23.15 -59.00
CA HIS A 7 27.25 23.25 -59.18
C HIS A 7 26.74 23.92 -57.88
N LYS A 8 26.58 25.25 -57.85
CA LYS A 8 25.44 26.07 -58.29
C LYS A 8 24.14 25.78 -57.53
N ASP A 9 23.98 26.56 -56.47
CA ASP A 9 22.77 27.25 -56.00
C ASP A 9 21.40 26.61 -56.27
N LYS A 10 20.74 26.20 -55.19
CA LYS A 10 19.31 26.48 -54.98
C LYS A 10 19.12 27.09 -53.60
N ARG A 11 19.16 28.42 -53.54
CA ARG A 11 18.56 29.23 -52.49
C ARG A 11 17.04 29.20 -52.67
N GLY A 12 16.27 29.11 -51.59
CA GLY A 12 14.83 29.42 -51.64
C GLY A 12 13.99 28.77 -50.56
N HIS A 13 13.88 29.47 -49.43
CA HIS A 13 12.68 29.67 -48.61
C HIS A 13 11.75 28.50 -48.24
N GLY A 14 11.64 28.29 -46.93
CA GLY A 14 10.58 27.50 -46.29
C GLY A 14 10.70 27.52 -44.77
N GLU A 15 10.74 28.71 -44.16
CA GLU A 15 10.17 28.88 -42.83
C GLU A 15 8.70 28.41 -42.85
N HIS A 16 8.20 27.96 -41.71
CA HIS A 16 6.89 27.32 -41.45
C HIS A 16 6.85 25.80 -41.51
N GLY A 17 7.06 25.24 -40.32
CA GLY A 17 6.69 23.87 -39.98
C GLY A 17 6.70 23.69 -38.47
N GLU A 18 6.06 24.61 -37.73
CA GLU A 18 5.65 24.40 -36.33
C GLU A 18 4.73 23.17 -36.28
N HIS A 19 5.31 21.98 -36.26
CA HIS A 19 4.59 20.77 -35.86
C HIS A 19 4.56 20.70 -34.34
N ARG A 20 3.66 21.53 -33.82
CA ARG A 20 2.99 21.32 -32.55
C ARG A 20 2.26 19.99 -32.58
N GLY A 21 2.43 19.22 -31.51
CA GLY A 21 1.68 17.99 -31.23
C GLY A 21 2.56 16.75 -31.43
N HIS A 22 2.79 15.87 -30.46
CA HIS A 22 1.91 15.50 -29.38
C HIS A 22 2.76 14.88 -28.27
N GLY A 23 2.78 15.53 -27.10
CA GLY A 23 3.41 14.98 -25.90
C GLY A 23 2.69 13.71 -25.46
N HIS A 24 3.30 12.56 -25.69
CA HIS A 24 2.87 11.27 -25.15
C HIS A 24 4.03 10.58 -24.43
N HIS A 25 4.54 11.23 -23.40
CA HIS A 25 5.49 10.65 -22.44
C HIS A 25 4.85 10.47 -21.04
N HIS A 26 3.62 9.95 -20.96
CA HIS A 26 2.91 9.83 -19.67
C HIS A 26 2.56 8.40 -19.23
N LYS A 27 2.95 7.35 -19.95
CA LYS A 27 2.67 5.96 -19.53
C LYS A 27 3.79 5.25 -18.77
N HIS A 28 5.03 5.73 -18.84
CA HIS A 28 6.16 5.12 -18.11
C HIS A 28 6.18 5.43 -16.60
N GLY A 29 5.44 6.45 -16.14
CA GLY A 29 5.39 6.81 -14.72
C GLY A 29 4.41 5.98 -13.89
N VAL A 30 3.23 5.67 -14.44
CA VAL A 30 2.12 5.05 -13.68
C VAL A 30 2.42 3.60 -13.28
N GLN A 31 3.03 2.81 -14.17
CA GLN A 31 3.39 1.41 -13.88
C GLN A 31 4.57 1.31 -12.90
N ALA A 32 5.52 2.25 -12.98
CA ALA A 32 6.62 2.32 -12.02
C ALA A 32 6.12 2.73 -10.62
N GLN A 33 5.08 3.57 -10.56
CA GLN A 33 4.45 4.01 -9.31
C GLN A 33 3.69 2.87 -8.62
N THR A 34 3.00 1.99 -9.36
CA THR A 34 2.31 0.83 -8.77
C THR A 34 3.28 -0.23 -8.23
N PHE A 35 4.40 -0.47 -8.91
CA PHE A 35 5.43 -1.39 -8.39
C PHE A 35 6.06 -0.87 -7.10
N ARG A 36 6.44 0.42 -7.06
CA ARG A 36 7.00 1.06 -5.87
C ARG A 36 6.01 1.00 -4.70
N ARG A 37 4.72 1.28 -4.97
CA ARG A 37 3.65 1.18 -3.97
C ARG A 37 3.49 -0.24 -3.44
N GLY A 38 3.41 -1.24 -4.32
CA GLY A 38 3.29 -2.65 -3.91
C GLY A 38 4.47 -3.12 -3.07
N ARG A 39 5.70 -2.72 -3.42
CA ARG A 39 6.88 -3.02 -2.62
C ARG A 39 6.90 -2.31 -1.27
N ALA A 40 6.42 -1.06 -1.21
CA ALA A 40 6.29 -0.33 0.05
C ALA A 40 5.31 -1.02 1.01
N LEU A 41 4.17 -1.53 0.48
CA LEU A 41 3.20 -2.25 1.29
C LEU A 41 3.73 -3.58 1.81
N ALA A 42 4.39 -4.38 0.97
CA ALA A 42 5.02 -5.62 1.41
C ALA A 42 6.09 -5.37 2.50
N PHE A 43 6.82 -4.27 2.39
CA PHE A 43 7.79 -3.88 3.43
C PHE A 43 7.09 -3.45 4.72
N LEU A 44 6.02 -2.65 4.63
CA LEU A 44 5.21 -2.27 5.79
C LEU A 44 4.61 -3.48 6.50
N GLU A 45 4.12 -4.47 5.75
CA GLU A 45 3.67 -5.76 6.29
C GLU A 45 4.78 -6.46 7.08
N SER A 46 5.99 -6.53 6.53
CA SER A 46 7.13 -7.13 7.24
C SER A 46 7.46 -6.41 8.55
N LEU A 47 7.32 -5.08 8.61
CA LEU A 47 7.51 -4.31 9.84
C LEU A 47 6.41 -4.61 10.87
N ASN A 48 5.15 -4.78 10.43
CA ASN A 48 4.04 -5.15 11.32
C ASN A 48 4.19 -6.57 11.88
N VAL A 49 4.73 -7.51 11.10
CA VAL A 49 5.10 -8.84 11.60
C VAL A 49 6.16 -8.72 12.68
N LYS A 50 7.24 -7.97 12.41
CA LYS A 50 8.31 -7.73 13.40
C LYS A 50 7.78 -7.10 14.69
N ARG A 51 6.94 -6.06 14.57
CA ARG A 51 6.26 -5.41 15.69
C ARG A 51 5.48 -6.41 16.53
N SER A 52 4.66 -7.25 15.89
CA SER A 52 3.84 -8.26 16.57
C SER A 52 4.70 -9.31 17.28
N THR A 53 5.83 -9.71 16.68
CA THR A 53 6.80 -10.61 17.33
C THR A 53 7.40 -9.97 18.58
N LEU A 54 7.87 -8.73 18.50
CA LEU A 54 8.43 -8.00 19.64
C LEU A 54 7.41 -7.83 20.77
N GLN A 55 6.15 -7.57 20.43
CA GLN A 55 5.06 -7.49 21.41
C GLN A 55 4.86 -8.83 22.14
N ARG A 56 4.79 -9.96 21.42
CA ARG A 56 4.68 -11.29 22.04
C ARG A 56 5.86 -11.59 22.96
N GLN A 57 7.08 -11.24 22.55
CA GLN A 57 8.27 -11.45 23.37
C GLN A 57 8.23 -10.65 24.69
N LEU A 58 7.53 -9.51 24.76
CA LEU A 58 7.38 -8.77 26.02
C LEU A 58 6.48 -9.48 27.02
N ASP A 59 5.57 -10.34 26.55
CA ASP A 59 4.65 -11.10 27.40
C ASP A 59 5.25 -12.42 27.88
N GLU A 60 6.34 -12.88 27.26
CA GLU A 60 7.00 -14.15 27.57
C GLU A 60 8.03 -14.00 28.71
N PRO A 61 7.98 -14.86 29.75
CA PRO A 61 8.87 -14.77 30.92
C PRO A 61 10.33 -15.05 30.57
N GLU A 62 10.58 -15.79 29.49
CA GLU A 62 11.92 -16.14 29.00
C GLU A 62 12.74 -14.89 28.61
N PHE A 63 12.07 -13.78 28.30
CA PHE A 63 12.71 -12.53 27.89
C PHE A 63 12.80 -11.48 29.00
N GLU A 64 12.42 -11.78 30.25
CA GLU A 64 12.41 -10.82 31.37
C GLU A 64 13.73 -10.05 31.50
N SER A 65 14.86 -10.76 31.41
CA SER A 65 16.21 -10.18 31.54
C SER A 65 16.57 -9.17 30.45
N ILE A 66 15.86 -9.17 29.31
CA ILE A 66 16.11 -8.29 28.16
C ILE A 66 14.89 -7.45 27.78
N LYS A 67 13.82 -7.39 28.60
CA LYS A 67 12.60 -6.64 28.30
C LYS A 67 12.83 -5.18 27.94
N GLN A 68 13.79 -4.52 28.59
CA GLN A 68 14.13 -3.12 28.27
C GLN A 68 14.67 -2.98 26.84
N VAL A 69 15.48 -3.93 26.38
CA VAL A 69 16.03 -3.95 25.01
C VAL A 69 14.90 -4.16 24.00
N ILE A 70 14.04 -5.16 24.24
CA ILE A 70 12.89 -5.46 23.36
C ILE A 70 11.93 -4.28 23.30
N SER A 71 11.66 -3.62 24.42
CA SER A 71 10.82 -2.42 24.48
C SER A 71 11.40 -1.27 23.66
N GLY A 72 12.72 -1.08 23.72
CA GLY A 72 13.43 -0.11 22.90
C GLY A 72 13.34 -0.42 21.40
N GLU A 73 13.53 -1.68 21.03
CA GLU A 73 13.41 -2.14 19.64
C GLU A 73 11.98 -2.01 19.10
N LEU A 74 10.98 -2.34 19.93
CA LEU A 74 9.57 -2.16 19.59
C LEU A 74 9.26 -0.70 19.30
N LYS A 75 9.70 0.21 20.19
CA LYS A 75 9.52 1.65 19.99
C LYS A 75 10.22 2.17 18.72
N ALA A 76 11.42 1.69 18.44
CA ALA A 76 12.13 2.04 17.21
C ALA A 76 11.39 1.54 15.97
N THR A 77 10.87 0.30 16.02
CA THR A 77 10.07 -0.28 14.93
C THR A 77 8.79 0.52 14.69
N ASP A 78 8.08 0.90 15.76
CA ASP A 78 6.88 1.76 15.67
C ASP A 78 7.19 3.12 15.03
N THR A 79 8.33 3.72 15.39
CA THR A 79 8.76 5.01 14.82
C THR A 79 9.05 4.87 13.33
N ILE A 80 9.77 3.81 12.92
CA ILE A 80 10.06 3.52 11.51
C ILE A 80 8.76 3.28 10.74
N ILE A 81 7.78 2.55 11.30
CA ILE A 81 6.48 2.34 10.66
C ILE A 81 5.78 3.68 10.38
N GLN A 82 5.74 4.57 11.37
CA GLN A 82 5.09 5.88 11.25
C GLN A 82 5.77 6.75 10.19
N GLU A 83 7.11 6.85 10.25
CA GLU A 83 7.91 7.58 9.26
C GLU A 83 7.73 7.00 7.86
N PHE A 84 7.71 5.67 7.72
CA PHE A 84 7.55 4.99 6.45
C PHE A 84 6.17 5.27 5.82
N ILE A 85 5.10 5.17 6.61
CA ILE A 85 3.75 5.53 6.15
C ILE A 85 3.71 6.98 5.68
N HIS A 86 4.34 7.89 6.43
CA HIS A 86 4.38 9.31 6.09
C HIS A 86 5.13 9.57 4.77
N VAL A 87 6.36 9.06 4.64
CA VAL A 87 7.23 9.24 3.47
C VAL A 87 6.60 8.67 2.20
N PHE A 88 5.91 7.53 2.32
CA PHE A 88 5.25 6.89 1.19
C PHE A 88 3.76 7.26 1.03
N GLN A 89 3.25 8.17 1.87
CA GLN A 89 1.85 8.64 1.85
C GLN A 89 0.84 7.48 1.80
N LEU A 90 1.04 6.46 2.64
CA LEU A 90 0.24 5.23 2.59
C LEU A 90 -1.12 5.33 3.32
N TYR A 91 -1.53 6.53 3.73
CA TYR A 91 -2.75 6.77 4.53
C TYR A 91 -4.05 6.44 3.79
N ASP A 92 -4.10 6.58 2.47
CA ASP A 92 -5.31 6.39 1.66
C ASP A 92 -5.77 4.93 1.56
N LEU A 93 -4.96 3.97 2.03
CA LEU A 93 -5.24 2.53 1.90
C LEU A 93 -5.93 1.91 3.10
N THR A 94 -5.89 2.54 4.28
CA THR A 94 -6.53 2.00 5.48
C THR A 94 -8.04 2.25 5.51
N HIS A 95 -8.55 3.13 4.64
CA HIS A 95 -9.96 3.53 4.57
C HIS A 95 -10.71 2.96 3.35
N ASP A 96 -10.01 2.33 2.40
CA ASP A 96 -10.59 1.85 1.13
C ASP A 96 -10.89 0.34 1.09
N SER A 97 -11.00 -0.31 2.26
CA SER A 97 -11.69 -1.61 2.32
C SER A 97 -13.20 -1.36 2.36
N PRO A 98 -13.98 -1.69 1.30
CA PRO A 98 -15.41 -1.75 1.45
C PRO A 98 -15.72 -2.82 2.50
N ILE A 99 -16.23 -2.38 3.63
CA ILE A 99 -16.92 -3.20 4.61
C ILE A 99 -18.13 -3.77 3.87
N THR A 100 -17.98 -4.92 3.21
CA THR A 100 -19.13 -5.75 2.89
C THR A 100 -19.63 -6.30 4.21
N GLU A 101 -20.55 -5.54 4.82
CA GLU A 101 -21.48 -6.05 5.81
C GLU A 101 -22.29 -7.18 5.14
N GLU A 102 -21.75 -8.40 5.17
CA GLU A 102 -22.59 -9.59 5.04
C GLU A 102 -23.52 -9.59 6.24
N LYS A 103 -24.74 -9.12 6.00
CA LYS A 103 -25.88 -9.36 6.87
C LYS A 103 -25.94 -10.87 7.13
N SER A 104 -25.67 -11.25 8.37
CA SER A 104 -26.01 -12.56 8.91
C SER A 104 -27.53 -12.73 8.79
N SER A 105 -27.97 -13.35 7.70
CA SER A 105 -29.27 -14.01 7.63
C SER A 105 -29.20 -15.19 8.61
N GLY A 106 -29.52 -14.93 9.87
CA GLY A 106 -29.73 -15.97 10.87
C GLY A 106 -30.94 -16.79 10.45
N ASP A 107 -30.66 -17.90 9.77
CA ASP A 107 -31.61 -18.98 9.52
C ASP A 107 -31.91 -19.65 10.87
N ASN A 108 -33.20 -19.68 11.22
CA ASN A 108 -33.67 -20.14 12.52
C ASN A 108 -33.51 -21.66 12.60
N ASN A 109 -32.61 -22.13 13.47
CA ASN A 109 -32.66 -23.51 13.94
C ASN A 109 -33.89 -23.65 14.86
N ASP A 110 -35.00 -24.09 14.29
CA ASP A 110 -36.06 -24.78 15.01
C ASP A 110 -35.47 -26.09 15.56
N GLY A 111 -35.35 -26.19 16.87
CA GLY A 111 -34.80 -27.35 17.54
C GLY A 111 -34.81 -27.18 19.05
N ASP A 112 -35.94 -27.55 19.63
CA ASP A 112 -36.10 -28.19 20.94
C ASP A 112 -35.54 -27.44 22.18
N ASP A 113 -36.43 -26.82 22.96
CA ASP A 113 -36.19 -26.72 24.40
C ASP A 113 -37.49 -26.73 25.23
N GLU A 114 -37.68 -27.88 25.87
CA GLU A 114 -38.12 -28.10 27.25
C GLU A 114 -39.25 -27.24 27.86
N ALA A 115 -40.38 -27.90 28.10
CA ALA A 115 -41.51 -27.39 28.87
C ALA A 115 -41.12 -27.15 30.35
N ASN A 116 -41.00 -25.88 30.74
CA ASN A 116 -40.90 -25.48 32.14
C ASN A 116 -42.31 -25.27 32.74
N PRO A 117 -42.71 -25.93 33.84
CA PRO A 117 -44.04 -25.77 34.43
C PRO A 117 -44.22 -24.42 35.17
N PRO A 118 -45.46 -23.93 35.32
CA PRO A 118 -45.73 -22.59 35.83
C PRO A 118 -45.51 -22.49 37.35
N ILE A 119 -44.97 -21.34 37.75
CA ILE A 119 -44.69 -20.92 39.13
C ILE A 119 -46.01 -20.73 39.89
N GLU A 120 -46.13 -21.42 41.02
CA GLU A 120 -47.23 -21.32 41.99
C GLU A 120 -47.01 -20.07 42.87
N ASN A 121 -47.93 -19.11 42.82
CA ASN A 121 -47.96 -17.99 43.75
C ASN A 121 -49.18 -18.13 44.68
N SER A 122 -48.90 -18.05 46.00
CA SER A 122 -49.84 -18.12 47.12
C SER A 122 -50.85 -16.98 47.21
#